data_AF-A0A964H815-F1
#
_entry.id   AF-A0A964H815-F1
#
_cell.length_a   1.000
_cell.length_b   1.000
_cell.length_c   1.000
_cell.angle_alpha   90.00
_cell.angle_beta   90.00
_cell.angle_gamma   90.00
#
_symmetry.space_group_name_H-M   'P 1'
#
loop_
_entity.id
_entity.type
_entity.pdbx_description
1 polymer ?
#
loop_
_entity_poly.entity_id
_entity_poly.type
_entity_poly.pdbx_seq_one_letter_code
_entity_poly.pdbx_strand_id
1 'polypeptide(L)'
;MKRALKLLGKIVLVLVAIPVVFYLFLVLYNLRDDALDPELEKLLASAPPQIDPATNGYFAWLGVVGPADQDPHAWGRRWYAEALEADKKAVADLNTSITLAIEAEKRKSDLKTTDIPCAAKIETCLEAVAAKPEDARAALEKGKVVLERGDAALAYPAYQEAWRPDAALMSPIPSYTNFYRQLSAPRFALAVAEGRHDQALEQLGREMAFHTRQMQGAVSLIEKMVAIASLRNNYQLLSQYLLAYPAEAKIRAERLAALFAPLPTDALRLQPTLLNEQRISARLILSLKGVDDAMFFGSAESDGKSDALVLAWALGHLGRPLLLANATANEYVGYQRALIAADALTGAAYRDMLAKAKAETAAAGETTYSLRNPIGHLLNGVALPNYSAYYLKRDDLAMLQAALALQLDLLRRDADDPSIGQAVTALIHPYTGVAPAWDGAKRTLTFPALPERQNKPLTLHF
;
A
#
# COMPACT_ATOMS: atom_id res chain seq x y z
N MET A 1 -16.46 -62.22 -24.63
CA MET A 1 -16.65 -60.80 -25.02
C MET A 1 -17.82 -60.11 -24.30
N LYS A 2 -19.09 -60.54 -24.45
CA LYS A 2 -20.26 -59.89 -23.81
C LYS A 2 -20.21 -59.78 -22.26
N ARG A 3 -19.68 -60.80 -21.56
CA ARG A 3 -19.53 -60.76 -20.08
C ARG A 3 -18.45 -59.77 -19.62
N ALA A 4 -17.35 -59.68 -20.35
CA ALA A 4 -16.27 -58.73 -20.07
C ALA A 4 -16.73 -57.28 -20.29
N LEU A 5 -17.50 -57.02 -21.36
CA LEU A 5 -18.07 -55.70 -21.63
C LEU A 5 -19.07 -55.25 -20.54
N LYS A 6 -19.89 -56.17 -20.03
CA LYS A 6 -20.80 -55.91 -18.90
C LYS A 6 -20.06 -55.61 -17.59
N LEU A 7 -18.95 -56.32 -17.32
CA LEU A 7 -18.14 -56.08 -16.14
C LEU A 7 -17.42 -54.73 -16.22
N LEU A 8 -16.84 -54.42 -17.38
CA LEU A 8 -16.22 -53.12 -17.64
C LEU A 8 -17.22 -51.98 -17.47
N GLY A 9 -18.43 -52.11 -18.01
CA GLY A 9 -19.50 -51.12 -17.82
C GLY A 9 -19.89 -50.90 -16.36
N LYS A 10 -19.93 -51.97 -15.54
CA LYS A 10 -20.19 -51.85 -14.09
C LYS A 10 -19.05 -51.15 -13.36
N ILE A 11 -17.80 -51.45 -13.72
CA ILE A 11 -16.61 -50.79 -13.12
C ILE A 11 -16.62 -49.30 -13.44
N VAL A 12 -16.83 -48.94 -14.71
CA VAL A 12 -16.93 -47.53 -15.13
C VAL A 12 -18.09 -46.82 -14.41
N LEU A 13 -19.25 -47.47 -14.28
CA LEU A 13 -20.38 -46.90 -13.55
C LEU A 13 -20.05 -46.63 -12.08
N VAL A 14 -19.40 -47.57 -11.39
CA VAL A 14 -19.00 -47.39 -9.98
C VAL A 14 -17.96 -46.27 -9.85
N LEU A 15 -16.98 -46.22 -10.75
CA LEU A 15 -15.93 -45.20 -10.76
C LEU A 15 -16.49 -43.78 -10.98
N VAL A 16 -17.60 -43.63 -11.71
CA VAL A 16 -18.29 -42.34 -11.88
C VAL A 16 -19.27 -42.06 -10.73
N ALA A 17 -19.98 -43.07 -10.25
CA ALA A 17 -20.98 -42.90 -9.19
C ALA A 17 -20.37 -42.45 -7.86
N ILE A 18 -19.20 -42.97 -7.49
CA ILE A 18 -18.53 -42.60 -6.23
C ILE A 18 -18.22 -41.10 -6.16
N PRO A 19 -17.51 -40.48 -7.14
CA PRO A 19 -17.28 -39.04 -7.17
C PRO A 19 -18.57 -38.22 -7.18
N VAL A 20 -19.61 -38.66 -7.91
CA VAL A 20 -20.89 -37.95 -7.95
C VAL A 20 -21.58 -37.97 -6.59
N VAL A 21 -21.65 -39.13 -5.93
CA VAL A 21 -22.24 -39.24 -4.57
C VAL A 21 -21.42 -38.43 -3.56
N PHE A 22 -20.09 -38.47 -3.66
CA PHE A 22 -19.22 -37.67 -2.79
C PHE A 22 -19.41 -36.18 -3.02
N TYR A 23 -19.49 -35.72 -4.28
CA TYR A 23 -19.79 -34.33 -4.61
C TYR A 23 -21.16 -33.90 -4.06
N LEU A 24 -22.21 -34.71 -4.26
CA LEU A 24 -23.53 -34.44 -3.69
C LEU A 24 -23.50 -34.34 -2.17
N PHE A 25 -22.73 -35.21 -1.50
CA PHE A 25 -22.52 -35.11 -0.06
C PHE A 25 -21.85 -33.78 0.33
N LEU A 26 -20.81 -33.34 -0.39
CA LEU A 26 -20.17 -32.05 -0.16
C LEU A 26 -21.14 -30.88 -0.39
N VAL A 27 -21.95 -30.92 -1.44
CA VAL A 27 -22.98 -29.90 -1.70
C VAL A 27 -23.97 -29.85 -0.54
N LEU A 28 -24.52 -31.00 -0.13
CA LEU A 28 -25.46 -31.09 1.00
C LEU A 28 -24.85 -30.55 2.31
N TYR A 29 -23.58 -30.86 2.56
CA TYR A 29 -22.85 -30.37 3.73
C TYR A 29 -22.59 -28.85 3.69
N ASN A 30 -22.53 -28.26 2.49
CA ASN A 30 -22.31 -26.83 2.25
C ASN A 30 -23.59 -26.08 1.83
N LEU A 31 -24.78 -26.65 2.02
CA LEU A 31 -26.04 -25.93 1.70
C LEU A 31 -26.31 -24.75 2.63
N ARG A 32 -25.80 -24.81 3.86
CA ARG A 32 -26.03 -23.79 4.89
C ARG A 32 -24.74 -23.03 5.16
N ASP A 33 -24.75 -21.76 4.77
CA ASP A 33 -23.71 -20.80 5.13
C ASP A 33 -23.78 -20.45 6.63
N ASP A 34 -22.66 -19.97 7.15
CA ASP A 34 -22.55 -19.51 8.52
C ASP A 34 -23.23 -18.14 8.69
N ALA A 35 -23.57 -17.79 9.92
CA ALA A 35 -23.91 -16.40 10.23
C ALA A 35 -22.67 -15.52 10.07
N LEU A 36 -22.84 -14.28 9.65
CA LEU A 36 -21.75 -13.32 9.62
C LEU A 36 -21.28 -13.04 11.05
N ASP A 37 -19.97 -12.90 11.25
CA ASP A 37 -19.40 -12.53 12.54
C ASP A 37 -19.98 -11.16 12.99
N PRO A 38 -20.47 -11.02 14.22
CA PRO A 38 -21.08 -9.77 14.68
C PRO A 38 -20.14 -8.55 14.62
N GLU A 39 -18.82 -8.74 14.79
CA GLU A 39 -17.84 -7.67 14.64
C GLU A 39 -17.73 -7.21 13.18
N LEU A 40 -17.77 -8.17 12.24
CA LEU A 40 -17.74 -7.88 10.81
C LEU A 40 -19.04 -7.20 10.36
N GLU A 41 -20.20 -7.65 10.84
CA GLU A 41 -21.49 -6.99 10.57
C GLU A 41 -21.45 -5.52 11.03
N LYS A 42 -21.00 -5.28 12.26
CA LYS A 42 -20.80 -3.93 12.81
C LYS A 42 -19.81 -3.12 11.99
N LEU A 43 -18.72 -3.73 11.55
CA LEU A 43 -17.70 -3.08 10.73
C LEU A 43 -18.28 -2.60 9.40
N LEU A 44 -19.03 -3.46 8.70
CA LEU A 44 -19.67 -3.17 7.42
C LEU A 44 -20.77 -2.11 7.52
N ALA A 45 -21.49 -2.07 8.65
CA ALA A 45 -22.52 -1.07 8.92
C ALA A 45 -21.95 0.30 9.33
N SER A 46 -20.68 0.37 9.74
CA SER A 46 -20.07 1.60 10.24
C SER A 46 -19.38 2.42 9.15
N ALA A 47 -19.66 3.72 9.13
CA ALA A 47 -18.93 4.71 8.35
C ALA A 47 -17.74 5.25 9.18
N PRO A 48 -16.52 5.34 8.63
CA PRO A 48 -15.45 6.11 9.26
C PRO A 48 -15.84 7.60 9.31
N PRO A 49 -15.40 8.37 10.33
CA PRO A 49 -15.59 9.81 10.37
C PRO A 49 -15.08 10.47 9.09
N GLN A 50 -15.74 11.53 8.63
CA GLN A 50 -15.37 12.30 7.44
C GLN A 50 -15.26 13.79 7.78
N ILE A 51 -14.23 14.47 7.26
CA ILE A 51 -14.08 15.93 7.36
C ILE A 51 -14.83 16.67 6.25
N ASP A 52 -15.02 17.98 6.42
CA ASP A 52 -15.67 18.82 5.41
C ASP A 52 -14.92 18.76 4.07
N PRO A 53 -15.58 18.33 2.97
CA PRO A 53 -14.97 18.28 1.65
C PRO A 53 -14.35 19.60 1.18
N ALA A 54 -14.88 20.76 1.59
CA ALA A 54 -14.36 22.07 1.19
C ALA A 54 -12.94 22.36 1.72
N THR A 55 -12.57 21.76 2.86
CA THR A 55 -11.26 21.97 3.51
C THR A 55 -10.30 20.78 3.32
N ASN A 56 -10.77 19.73 2.66
CA ASN A 56 -10.04 18.48 2.53
C ASN A 56 -9.06 18.49 1.34
N GLY A 57 -7.77 18.47 1.63
CA GLY A 57 -6.68 18.43 0.64
C GLY A 57 -6.64 17.17 -0.23
N TYR A 58 -7.35 16.09 0.14
CA TYR A 58 -7.47 14.88 -0.69
C TYR A 58 -7.97 15.19 -2.11
N PHE A 59 -8.99 16.04 -2.24
CA PHE A 59 -9.53 16.38 -3.54
C PHE A 59 -8.56 17.22 -4.38
N ALA A 60 -7.87 18.17 -3.75
CA ALA A 60 -6.81 18.92 -4.45
C ALA A 60 -5.68 17.99 -4.90
N TRP A 61 -5.32 16.99 -4.08
CA TRP A 61 -4.30 16.01 -4.41
C TRP A 61 -4.67 15.11 -5.58
N LEU A 62 -5.92 14.62 -5.63
CA LEU A 62 -6.47 13.93 -6.81
C LEU A 62 -6.39 14.81 -8.07
N GLY A 63 -6.64 16.11 -7.93
CA GLY A 63 -6.68 17.06 -9.03
C GLY A 63 -5.35 17.49 -9.62
N VAL A 64 -4.22 17.08 -9.05
CA VAL A 64 -2.89 17.46 -9.57
C VAL A 64 -2.68 16.95 -11.01
N VAL A 65 -3.31 15.84 -11.41
CA VAL A 65 -3.29 15.32 -12.80
C VAL A 65 -4.32 15.96 -13.74
N GLY A 66 -5.23 16.77 -13.21
CA GLY A 66 -6.30 17.42 -13.97
C GLY A 66 -5.81 18.51 -14.94
N PRO A 67 -6.73 19.11 -15.71
CA PRO A 67 -6.46 20.24 -16.61
C PRO A 67 -5.76 21.41 -15.90
N ALA A 68 -4.87 22.09 -16.62
CA ALA A 68 -4.10 23.21 -16.07
C ALA A 68 -4.98 24.43 -15.72
N ASP A 69 -6.07 24.62 -16.47
CA ASP A 69 -7.00 25.74 -16.40
C ASP A 69 -8.15 25.54 -15.41
N GLN A 70 -8.20 24.40 -14.72
CA GLN A 70 -9.21 24.09 -13.72
C GLN A 70 -8.63 24.01 -12.32
N ASP A 71 -9.37 24.46 -11.31
CA ASP A 71 -9.00 24.27 -9.91
C ASP A 71 -8.80 22.77 -9.58
N PRO A 72 -7.64 22.36 -9.05
CA PRO A 72 -7.40 20.95 -8.71
C PRO A 72 -8.41 20.40 -7.72
N HIS A 73 -8.87 21.19 -6.74
CA HIS A 73 -9.85 20.70 -5.77
C HIS A 73 -11.19 20.38 -6.43
N ALA A 74 -11.73 21.33 -7.21
CA ALA A 74 -12.95 21.15 -7.97
C ALA A 74 -12.87 19.94 -8.92
N TRP A 75 -11.75 19.75 -9.63
CA TRP A 75 -11.56 18.58 -10.48
C TRP A 75 -11.57 17.27 -9.69
N GLY A 76 -10.83 17.20 -8.58
CA GLY A 76 -10.77 16.00 -7.74
C GLY A 76 -12.11 15.64 -7.10
N ARG A 77 -12.95 16.63 -6.75
CA ARG A 77 -14.31 16.36 -6.27
C ARG A 77 -15.19 15.73 -7.36
N ARG A 78 -15.08 16.20 -8.61
CA ARG A 78 -15.81 15.59 -9.75
C ARG A 78 -15.33 14.16 -9.98
N TRP A 79 -14.02 13.93 -9.91
CA TRP A 79 -13.45 12.58 -10.00
C TRP A 79 -14.05 11.66 -8.95
N TYR A 80 -14.07 12.11 -7.69
CA TYR A 80 -14.60 11.32 -6.59
C TYR A 80 -16.11 11.06 -6.73
N ALA A 81 -16.89 12.05 -7.16
CA ALA A 81 -18.32 11.88 -7.42
C ALA A 81 -18.58 10.83 -8.51
N GLU A 82 -17.79 10.84 -9.60
CA GLU A 82 -17.89 9.82 -10.64
C GLU A 82 -17.45 8.43 -10.15
N ALA A 83 -16.40 8.39 -9.32
CA ALA A 83 -15.91 7.16 -8.70
C ALA A 83 -16.97 6.51 -7.80
N LEU A 84 -17.76 7.28 -7.05
CA LEU A 84 -18.88 6.75 -6.24
C LEU A 84 -19.97 6.11 -7.09
N GLU A 85 -20.30 6.67 -8.25
CA GLU A 85 -21.28 6.06 -9.16
C GLU A 85 -20.71 4.84 -9.87
N ALA A 86 -19.42 4.83 -10.16
CA ALA A 86 -18.71 3.66 -10.68
C ALA A 86 -18.68 2.52 -9.64
N ASP A 87 -18.47 2.81 -8.37
CA ASP A 87 -18.41 1.80 -7.31
C ASP A 87 -19.70 0.96 -7.22
N LYS A 88 -20.86 1.61 -7.28
CA LYS A 88 -22.16 0.93 -7.30
C LYS A 88 -22.27 -0.07 -8.46
N LYS A 89 -21.73 0.30 -9.61
CA LYS A 89 -21.70 -0.56 -10.81
C LYS A 89 -20.66 -1.67 -10.68
N ALA A 90 -19.48 -1.37 -10.11
CA ALA A 90 -18.42 -2.36 -9.89
C ALA A 90 -18.87 -3.48 -8.95
N VAL A 91 -19.69 -3.17 -7.93
CA VAL A 91 -20.28 -4.19 -7.04
C VAL A 91 -21.32 -5.05 -7.77
N ALA A 92 -22.06 -4.48 -8.73
CA ALA A 92 -23.08 -5.19 -9.49
C ALA A 92 -22.51 -6.03 -10.64
N ASP A 93 -21.42 -5.57 -11.25
CA ASP A 93 -20.72 -6.23 -12.35
C ASP A 93 -19.21 -6.22 -12.11
N LEU A 94 -18.71 -7.31 -11.54
CA LEU A 94 -17.29 -7.52 -11.31
C LEU A 94 -16.51 -7.88 -12.59
N ASN A 95 -17.15 -8.00 -13.76
CA ASN A 95 -16.47 -8.33 -15.03
C ASN A 95 -15.99 -7.10 -15.78
N THR A 96 -16.59 -5.94 -15.52
CA THR A 96 -16.31 -4.72 -16.29
C THR A 96 -15.38 -3.80 -15.50
N SER A 97 -14.16 -3.60 -15.99
CA SER A 97 -13.33 -2.50 -15.51
C SER A 97 -13.99 -1.18 -15.89
N ILE A 98 -14.29 -0.36 -14.89
CA ILE A 98 -14.98 0.91 -15.11
C ILE A 98 -13.94 2.00 -15.30
N THR A 99 -13.87 2.50 -16.53
CA THR A 99 -13.11 3.72 -16.83
C THR A 99 -14.00 4.94 -16.57
N LEU A 100 -13.49 5.89 -15.79
CA LEU A 100 -14.20 7.14 -15.54
C LEU A 100 -14.05 8.07 -16.75
N ALA A 101 -15.13 8.70 -17.19
CA ALA A 101 -15.14 9.70 -18.26
C ALA A 101 -14.22 10.88 -17.95
N ILE A 102 -14.14 11.33 -16.69
CA ILE A 102 -13.26 12.42 -16.29
C ILE A 102 -11.77 12.13 -16.53
N GLU A 103 -11.38 10.86 -16.66
CA GLU A 103 -10.00 10.46 -16.96
C GLU A 103 -9.55 10.97 -18.33
N ALA A 104 -10.47 11.14 -19.28
CA ALA A 104 -10.19 11.71 -20.59
C ALA A 104 -9.82 13.20 -20.51
N GLU A 105 -10.19 13.90 -19.44
CA GLU A 105 -9.85 15.31 -19.20
C GLU A 105 -8.43 15.48 -18.62
N LYS A 106 -7.74 14.39 -18.24
CA LYS A 106 -6.40 14.51 -17.66
C LYS A 106 -5.45 15.25 -18.59
N ARG A 107 -4.59 16.07 -17.99
CA ARG A 107 -3.58 16.79 -18.75
C ARG A 107 -2.61 15.80 -19.37
N LYS A 108 -2.43 15.90 -20.69
CA LYS A 108 -1.34 15.21 -21.39
C LYS A 108 -0.02 15.89 -21.01
N SER A 109 0.90 15.12 -20.48
CA SER A 109 2.24 15.58 -20.11
C SER A 109 3.25 14.93 -21.06
N ASP A 110 4.14 15.72 -21.63
CA ASP A 110 5.30 15.24 -22.39
C ASP A 110 6.45 14.76 -21.47
N LEU A 111 6.40 15.17 -20.20
CA LEU A 111 7.29 14.73 -19.14
C LEU A 111 7.33 13.20 -19.01
N LYS A 112 8.52 12.62 -19.15
CA LYS A 112 8.78 11.20 -18.92
C LYS A 112 9.58 11.02 -17.63
N THR A 113 9.43 9.87 -16.97
CA THR A 113 10.26 9.51 -15.81
C THR A 113 11.75 9.57 -16.10
N THR A 114 12.17 9.26 -17.34
CA THR A 114 13.56 9.35 -17.81
C THR A 114 14.09 10.77 -17.91
N ASP A 115 13.20 11.76 -18.01
CA ASP A 115 13.58 13.17 -18.08
C ASP A 115 13.88 13.74 -16.69
N ILE A 116 13.42 13.07 -15.62
CA ILE A 116 13.50 13.56 -14.25
C ILE A 116 14.78 13.00 -13.60
N PRO A 117 15.74 13.86 -13.23
CA PRO A 117 16.91 13.40 -12.51
C PRO A 117 16.49 12.63 -11.26
N CYS A 118 17.17 11.51 -11.01
CA CYS A 118 17.06 10.77 -9.76
C CYS A 118 15.74 10.00 -9.55
N ALA A 119 14.83 10.01 -10.54
CA ALA A 119 13.56 9.28 -10.44
C ALA A 119 13.73 7.76 -10.21
N ALA A 120 14.86 7.19 -10.66
CA ALA A 120 15.20 5.78 -10.46
C ALA A 120 16.03 5.51 -9.18
N LYS A 121 16.72 6.53 -8.65
CA LYS A 121 17.66 6.38 -7.52
C LYS A 121 17.69 7.67 -6.70
N ILE A 122 16.80 7.72 -5.71
CA ILE A 122 16.63 8.88 -4.84
C ILE A 122 17.83 9.09 -3.92
N GLU A 123 18.59 8.04 -3.59
CA GLU A 123 19.73 8.04 -2.68
C GLU A 123 20.94 8.85 -3.19
N THR A 124 20.99 9.17 -4.48
CA THR A 124 22.07 9.95 -5.11
C THR A 124 21.55 11.23 -5.76
N CYS A 125 20.42 11.75 -5.27
CA CYS A 125 19.72 12.85 -5.91
C CYS A 125 20.50 14.17 -5.89
N LEU A 126 21.08 14.55 -4.74
CA LEU A 126 21.86 15.78 -4.63
C LEU A 126 23.08 15.76 -5.55
N GLU A 127 23.81 14.64 -5.56
CA GLU A 127 24.98 14.43 -6.43
C GLU A 127 24.59 14.50 -7.92
N ALA A 128 23.55 13.76 -8.32
CA ALA A 128 23.12 13.69 -9.70
C ALA A 128 22.64 15.05 -10.24
N VAL A 129 21.93 15.84 -9.43
CA VAL A 129 21.50 17.19 -9.82
C VAL A 129 22.66 18.18 -9.81
N ALA A 130 23.57 18.12 -8.84
CA ALA A 130 24.76 18.98 -8.82
C ALA A 130 25.66 18.75 -10.04
N ALA A 131 25.74 17.50 -10.53
CA ALA A 131 26.51 17.17 -11.72
C ALA A 131 25.88 17.71 -13.03
N LYS A 132 24.54 17.83 -13.08
CA LYS A 132 23.79 18.28 -14.26
C LYS A 132 22.59 19.17 -13.89
N PRO A 133 22.83 20.41 -13.42
CA PRO A 133 21.76 21.28 -12.97
C PRO A 133 20.81 21.70 -14.09
N GLU A 134 21.28 21.78 -15.34
CA GLU A 134 20.43 22.13 -16.49
C GLU A 134 19.38 21.06 -16.80
N ASP A 135 19.73 19.77 -16.65
CA ASP A 135 18.77 18.67 -16.84
C ASP A 135 17.64 18.76 -15.79
N ALA A 136 17.99 19.11 -14.55
CA ALA A 136 17.02 19.35 -13.49
C ALA A 136 16.12 20.55 -13.81
N ARG A 137 16.69 21.69 -14.25
CA ARG A 137 15.89 22.86 -14.66
C ARG A 137 14.94 22.54 -15.79
N ALA A 138 15.41 21.83 -16.82
CA ALA A 138 14.57 21.42 -17.95
C ALA A 138 13.41 20.50 -17.51
N ALA A 139 13.68 19.54 -16.61
CA ALA A 139 12.65 18.67 -16.06
C ALA A 139 11.62 19.44 -15.22
N LEU A 140 12.08 20.38 -14.39
CA LEU A 140 11.21 21.22 -13.56
C LEU A 140 10.36 22.18 -14.40
N GLU A 141 10.89 22.71 -15.50
CA GLU A 141 10.11 23.57 -16.40
C GLU A 141 9.00 22.77 -17.11
N LYS A 142 9.31 21.59 -17.66
CA LYS A 142 8.30 20.65 -18.19
C LYS A 142 7.26 20.27 -17.13
N GLY A 143 7.72 20.10 -15.89
CA GLY A 143 6.92 19.73 -14.73
C GLY A 143 6.20 20.87 -14.03
N LYS A 144 6.32 22.12 -14.50
CA LYS A 144 5.90 23.32 -13.77
C LYS A 144 4.43 23.26 -13.32
N VAL A 145 3.52 22.89 -14.23
CA VAL A 145 2.09 22.78 -13.91
C VAL A 145 1.82 21.68 -12.88
N VAL A 146 2.57 20.56 -12.90
CA VAL A 146 2.44 19.51 -11.87
C VAL A 146 2.83 20.07 -10.50
N LEU A 147 3.95 20.79 -10.43
CA LEU A 147 4.47 21.36 -9.20
C LEU A 147 3.54 22.42 -8.63
N GLU A 148 3.07 23.36 -9.45
CA GLU A 148 2.15 24.42 -9.01
C GLU A 148 0.85 23.85 -8.44
N ARG A 149 0.27 22.84 -9.10
CA ARG A 149 -0.95 22.18 -8.61
C ARG A 149 -0.71 21.37 -7.35
N GLY A 150 0.43 20.68 -7.26
CA GLY A 150 0.81 19.96 -6.06
C GLY A 150 1.04 20.91 -4.88
N ASP A 151 1.74 22.03 -5.09
CA ASP A 151 1.93 23.06 -4.07
C ASP A 151 0.59 23.65 -3.60
N ALA A 152 -0.37 23.85 -4.51
CA ALA A 152 -1.74 24.23 -4.16
C ALA A 152 -2.43 23.17 -3.27
N ALA A 153 -2.21 21.88 -3.54
CA ALA A 153 -2.72 20.81 -2.69
C ALA A 153 -2.03 20.76 -1.30
N LEU A 154 -0.72 21.01 -1.24
CA LEU A 154 0.02 21.07 0.04
C LEU A 154 -0.49 22.16 0.98
N ALA A 155 -1.04 23.25 0.43
CA ALA A 155 -1.55 24.39 1.17
C ALA A 155 -2.83 24.09 1.96
N TYR A 156 -3.50 22.96 1.70
CA TYR A 156 -4.71 22.60 2.43
C TYR A 156 -4.39 22.24 3.90
N PRO A 157 -5.16 22.79 4.86
CA PRO A 157 -4.89 22.62 6.29
C PRO A 157 -5.22 21.22 6.80
N ALA A 158 -6.12 20.50 6.11
CA ALA A 158 -6.57 19.18 6.48
C ALA A 158 -6.44 18.20 5.32
N TYR A 159 -6.30 16.92 5.64
CA TYR A 159 -6.29 15.83 4.67
C TYR A 159 -7.04 14.64 5.25
N GLN A 160 -7.97 14.09 4.48
CA GLN A 160 -8.55 12.79 4.76
C GLN A 160 -8.97 12.15 3.45
N GLU A 161 -8.57 10.90 3.22
CA GLU A 161 -9.11 10.15 2.09
C GLU A 161 -10.62 10.01 2.22
N ALA A 162 -11.35 10.44 1.19
CA ALA A 162 -12.79 10.40 1.21
C ALA A 162 -13.28 8.95 1.14
N TRP A 163 -14.13 8.55 2.07
CA TRP A 163 -14.60 7.18 2.22
C TRP A 163 -15.51 6.77 1.06
N ARG A 164 -15.31 5.57 0.52
CA ARG A 164 -16.09 5.02 -0.59
C ARG A 164 -16.84 3.78 -0.10
N PRO A 165 -18.14 3.89 0.23
CA PRO A 165 -18.88 2.79 0.86
C PRO A 165 -19.04 1.58 -0.08
N ASP A 166 -19.08 1.79 -1.39
CA ASP A 166 -19.30 0.71 -2.35
C ASP A 166 -18.02 0.30 -3.08
N ALA A 167 -16.84 0.74 -2.61
CA ALA A 167 -15.58 0.38 -3.25
C ALA A 167 -15.34 -1.15 -3.20
N ALA A 168 -14.98 -1.71 -4.35
CA ALA A 168 -14.71 -3.12 -4.60
C ALA A 168 -13.44 -3.31 -5.45
N LEU A 169 -13.10 -4.54 -5.80
CA LEU A 169 -11.86 -4.86 -6.55
C LEU A 169 -11.78 -4.14 -7.91
N MET A 170 -12.91 -4.01 -8.60
CA MET A 170 -13.00 -3.38 -9.93
C MET A 170 -13.27 -1.86 -9.87
N SER A 171 -13.30 -1.29 -8.66
CA SER A 171 -13.47 0.14 -8.48
C SER A 171 -12.31 0.91 -9.09
N PRO A 172 -12.57 2.10 -9.67
CA PRO A 172 -11.51 2.92 -10.22
C PRO A 172 -10.56 3.36 -9.11
N ILE A 173 -9.26 3.18 -9.34
CA ILE A 173 -8.19 3.61 -8.44
C ILE A 173 -7.74 5.00 -8.88
N PRO A 174 -7.57 5.96 -7.96
CA PRO A 174 -6.95 7.24 -8.27
C PRO A 174 -5.62 7.08 -9.01
N SER A 175 -5.39 7.91 -10.02
CA SER A 175 -4.04 8.04 -10.58
C SER A 175 -3.20 8.84 -9.61
N TYR A 176 -2.39 8.12 -8.83
CA TYR A 176 -1.42 8.74 -7.95
C TYR A 176 -0.41 9.55 -8.75
N THR A 177 -0.14 10.76 -8.27
CA THR A 177 0.62 11.82 -8.94
C THR A 177 2.12 11.56 -8.85
N ASN A 178 2.55 10.45 -9.47
CA ASN A 178 3.94 9.99 -9.43
C ASN A 178 4.92 11.09 -9.86
N PHE A 179 4.53 11.95 -10.81
CA PHE A 179 5.38 13.03 -11.29
C PHE A 179 5.61 14.14 -10.26
N TYR A 180 4.64 14.49 -9.39
CA TYR A 180 4.89 15.53 -8.39
C TYR A 180 6.02 15.10 -7.46
N ARG A 181 5.91 13.90 -6.87
CA ARG A 181 6.93 13.34 -5.99
C ARG A 181 8.28 13.16 -6.70
N GLN A 182 8.26 12.75 -7.97
CA GLN A 182 9.50 12.61 -8.73
C GLN A 182 10.16 13.96 -9.03
N LEU A 183 9.39 15.03 -9.22
CA LEU A 183 9.89 16.39 -9.47
C LEU A 183 10.29 17.12 -8.18
N SER A 184 9.68 16.80 -7.03
CA SER A 184 10.00 17.49 -5.78
C SER A 184 11.43 17.23 -5.31
N ALA A 185 11.95 16.03 -5.54
CA ALA A 185 13.35 15.68 -5.24
C ALA A 185 14.39 16.53 -6.00
N PRO A 186 14.38 16.61 -7.36
CA PRO A 186 15.29 17.48 -8.08
C PRO A 186 15.01 18.96 -7.82
N ARG A 187 13.78 19.37 -7.49
CA ARG A 187 13.49 20.75 -7.03
C ARG A 187 14.27 21.08 -5.75
N PHE A 188 14.23 20.19 -4.76
CA PHE A 188 15.01 20.33 -3.52
C PHE A 188 16.51 20.35 -3.81
N ALA A 189 17.00 19.35 -4.55
CA ALA A 189 18.42 19.19 -4.85
C ALA A 189 18.99 20.38 -5.64
N LEU A 190 18.24 20.92 -6.62
CA LEU A 190 18.65 22.08 -7.40
C LEU A 190 18.72 23.34 -6.52
N ALA A 191 17.72 23.57 -5.67
CA ALA A 191 17.73 24.70 -4.75
C ALA A 191 18.94 24.63 -3.79
N VAL A 192 19.27 23.44 -3.29
CA VAL A 192 20.48 23.21 -2.46
C VAL A 192 21.77 23.48 -3.26
N ALA A 193 21.86 22.98 -4.49
CA ALA A 193 23.03 23.19 -5.35
C ALA A 193 23.26 24.67 -5.70
N GLU A 194 22.19 25.46 -5.74
CA GLU A 194 22.22 26.92 -5.97
C GLU A 194 22.39 27.74 -4.68
N GLY A 195 22.66 27.11 -3.53
CA GLY A 195 22.84 27.78 -2.25
C GLY A 195 21.55 28.28 -1.59
N ARG A 196 20.37 27.94 -2.14
CA ARG A 196 19.04 28.31 -1.62
C ARG A 196 18.55 27.32 -0.56
N HIS A 197 19.40 27.01 0.41
CA HIS A 197 19.15 25.98 1.44
C HIS A 197 17.87 26.22 2.25
N ASP A 198 17.61 27.47 2.66
CA ASP A 198 16.41 27.78 3.45
C ASP A 198 15.12 27.56 2.68
N GLN A 199 15.09 27.97 1.41
CA GLN A 199 13.93 27.74 0.55
C GLN A 199 13.70 26.24 0.32
N ALA A 200 14.78 25.48 0.10
CA ALA A 200 14.72 24.04 -0.10
C ALA A 200 14.12 23.33 1.13
N LEU A 201 14.62 23.64 2.33
CA LEU A 201 14.12 23.07 3.58
C LEU A 201 12.70 23.53 3.92
N GLU A 202 12.29 24.74 3.50
CA GLU A 202 10.91 25.21 3.66
C GLU A 202 9.93 24.40 2.84
N GLN A 203 10.24 24.24 1.56
CA GLN A 203 9.41 23.50 0.63
C GLN A 203 9.30 22.04 1.07
N LEU A 204 10.43 21.41 1.44
CA LEU A 204 10.45 20.05 1.93
C LEU A 204 9.66 19.90 3.23
N GLY A 205 9.74 20.90 4.12
CA GLY A 205 8.94 20.92 5.34
C GLY A 205 7.42 20.97 5.09
N ARG A 206 6.97 21.75 4.10
CA ARG A 206 5.56 21.75 3.67
C ARG A 206 5.13 20.39 3.12
N GLU A 207 5.96 19.77 2.29
CA GLU A 207 5.72 18.44 1.73
C GLU A 207 5.63 17.39 2.83
N MET A 208 6.58 17.37 3.76
CA MET A 208 6.56 16.44 4.90
C MET A 208 5.32 16.65 5.76
N ALA A 209 4.97 17.90 6.10
CA ALA A 209 3.78 18.19 6.88
C ALA A 209 2.50 17.70 6.18
N PHE A 210 2.39 17.88 4.86
CA PHE A 210 1.28 17.35 4.08
C PHE A 210 1.25 15.83 4.09
N HIS A 211 2.38 15.16 3.82
CA HIS A 211 2.41 13.68 3.80
C HIS A 211 2.22 13.06 5.18
N THR A 212 2.56 13.77 6.27
CA THR A 212 2.17 13.37 7.63
C THR A 212 0.65 13.44 7.80
N ARG A 213 0.00 14.53 7.39
CA ARG A 213 -1.48 14.63 7.39
C ARG A 213 -2.12 13.58 6.49
N GLN A 214 -1.55 13.32 5.32
CA GLN A 214 -1.97 12.27 4.41
C GLN A 214 -1.92 10.90 5.08
N MET A 215 -0.83 10.61 5.79
CA MET A 215 -0.66 9.36 6.53
C MET A 215 -1.67 9.24 7.69
N GLN A 216 -1.99 10.33 8.39
CA GLN A 216 -3.03 10.36 9.45
C GLN A 216 -4.45 10.17 8.89
N GLY A 217 -4.74 10.83 7.78
CA GLY A 217 -6.06 10.84 7.14
C GLY A 217 -6.32 9.73 6.12
N ALA A 218 -5.35 8.84 5.88
CA ALA A 218 -5.50 7.71 4.97
C ALA A 218 -6.58 6.74 5.48
N VAL A 219 -7.50 6.37 4.59
CA VAL A 219 -8.56 5.38 4.86
C VAL A 219 -8.20 4.05 4.22
N SER A 220 -7.56 4.04 3.06
CA SER A 220 -7.01 2.86 2.39
C SER A 220 -5.53 2.65 2.74
N LEU A 221 -5.10 1.41 2.63
CA LEU A 221 -3.71 1.05 2.83
C LEU A 221 -2.83 1.60 1.71
N ILE A 222 -3.35 1.70 0.49
CA ILE A 222 -2.62 2.26 -0.66
C ILE A 222 -2.24 3.71 -0.35
N GLU A 223 -3.19 4.54 0.09
CA GLU A 223 -2.96 5.94 0.44
C GLU A 223 -1.90 6.08 1.54
N LYS A 224 -2.00 5.26 2.58
CA LYS A 224 -1.01 5.18 3.68
C LYS A 224 0.38 4.89 3.15
N MET A 225 0.51 3.92 2.23
CA MET A 225 1.79 3.53 1.65
C MET A 225 2.37 4.60 0.72
N VAL A 226 1.53 5.34 0.00
CA VAL A 226 1.95 6.49 -0.81
C VAL A 226 2.54 7.59 0.08
N ALA A 227 1.88 7.90 1.21
CA ALA A 227 2.37 8.87 2.18
C ALA A 227 3.70 8.43 2.80
N ILE A 228 3.80 7.17 3.24
CA ILE A 228 5.04 6.58 3.78
C ILE A 228 6.19 6.66 2.77
N ALA A 229 5.94 6.30 1.51
CA ALA A 229 6.96 6.37 0.46
C ALA A 229 7.43 7.80 0.21
N SER A 230 6.51 8.78 0.25
CA SER A 230 6.84 10.19 0.05
C SER A 230 7.67 10.74 1.21
N LEU A 231 7.30 10.44 2.47
CA LEU A 231 8.10 10.79 3.65
C LEU A 231 9.48 10.11 3.62
N ARG A 232 9.56 8.84 3.22
CA ARG A 232 10.84 8.13 3.08
C ARG A 232 11.76 8.84 2.10
N ASN A 233 11.26 9.24 0.93
CA ASN A 233 12.04 9.99 -0.05
C ASN A 233 12.54 11.32 0.52
N ASN A 234 11.67 12.05 1.25
CA ASN A 234 12.05 13.32 1.87
C ASN A 234 13.15 13.15 2.92
N TYR A 235 13.07 12.10 3.74
CA TYR A 235 14.14 11.75 4.68
C TYR A 235 15.43 11.33 3.96
N GLN A 236 15.36 10.61 2.84
CA GLN A 236 16.55 10.27 2.04
C GLN A 236 17.23 11.51 1.46
N LEU A 237 16.46 12.54 1.06
CA LEU A 237 17.01 13.84 0.64
C LEU A 237 17.67 14.58 1.80
N LEU A 238 17.06 14.57 2.99
CA LEU A 238 17.65 15.16 4.19
C LEU A 238 18.93 14.44 4.63
N SER A 239 18.99 13.11 4.52
CA SER A 239 20.21 12.33 4.76
C SER A 239 21.35 12.79 3.85
N GLN A 240 21.09 12.91 2.55
CA GLN A 240 22.07 13.43 1.60
C GLN A 240 22.49 14.86 1.93
N TYR A 241 21.54 15.70 2.36
CA TYR A 241 21.82 17.08 2.74
C TYR A 241 22.76 17.16 3.96
N LEU A 242 22.53 16.35 5.00
CA LEU A 242 23.41 16.27 6.18
C LEU A 242 24.84 15.87 5.80
N LEU A 243 24.98 14.93 4.86
CA LEU A 243 26.27 14.41 4.41
C LEU A 243 27.03 15.37 3.50
N ALA A 244 26.35 15.95 2.52
CA ALA A 244 26.98 16.80 1.51
C ALA A 244 27.23 18.23 2.02
N TYR A 245 26.40 18.73 2.95
CA TYR A 245 26.46 20.10 3.45
C TYR A 245 26.45 20.18 4.99
N PRO A 246 27.41 19.53 5.69
CA PRO A 246 27.41 19.44 7.15
C PRO A 246 27.49 20.81 7.84
N ALA A 247 28.24 21.76 7.28
CA ALA A 247 28.32 23.12 7.82
C ALA A 247 26.98 23.87 7.73
N GLU A 248 26.33 23.84 6.56
CA GLU A 248 25.02 24.45 6.35
C GLU A 248 23.92 23.76 7.16
N ALA A 249 24.04 22.45 7.38
CA ALA A 249 23.15 21.70 8.25
C ALA A 249 23.28 22.14 9.72
N LYS A 250 24.50 22.35 10.23
CA LYS A 250 24.72 22.88 11.59
C LYS A 250 24.10 24.26 11.78
N ILE A 251 24.26 25.16 10.80
CA ILE A 251 23.64 26.50 10.84
C ILE A 251 22.11 26.40 10.97
N ARG A 252 21.51 25.39 10.35
CA ARG A 252 20.06 25.17 10.30
C ARG A 252 19.58 24.02 11.20
N ALA A 253 20.34 23.69 12.24
CA ALA A 253 20.10 22.52 13.06
C ALA A 253 18.70 22.54 13.71
N GLU A 254 18.22 23.68 14.20
CA GLU A 254 16.89 23.78 14.82
C GLU A 254 15.76 23.51 13.81
N ARG A 255 15.91 23.98 12.58
CA ARG A 255 14.95 23.71 11.49
C ARG A 255 14.95 22.23 11.11
N LEU A 256 16.12 21.63 10.97
CA LEU A 256 16.26 20.21 10.68
C LEU A 256 15.71 19.35 11.83
N ALA A 257 15.96 19.73 13.08
CA ALA A 257 15.42 19.05 14.25
C ALA A 257 13.88 19.05 14.24
N ALA A 258 13.24 20.15 13.81
CA ALA A 258 11.79 20.20 13.62
C ALA A 258 11.30 19.25 12.50
N LEU A 259 12.06 19.12 11.40
CA LEU A 259 11.75 18.15 10.32
C LEU A 259 11.95 16.70 10.76
N PHE A 260 12.86 16.46 11.71
CA PHE A 260 13.10 15.17 12.34
C PHE A 260 12.32 14.96 13.63
N ALA A 261 11.28 15.77 13.90
CA ALA A 261 10.40 15.49 15.03
C ALA A 261 9.76 14.10 14.88
N PRO A 262 9.54 13.35 15.99
CA PRO A 262 8.86 12.07 15.93
C PRO A 262 7.51 12.19 15.22
N LEU A 263 7.24 11.23 14.32
CA LEU A 263 5.95 11.18 13.63
C LEU A 263 4.80 10.97 14.65
N PRO A 264 3.66 11.64 14.46
CA PRO A 264 2.51 11.44 15.33
C PRO A 264 2.06 9.97 15.37
N THR A 265 1.60 9.51 16.54
CA THR A 265 1.24 8.10 16.73
C THR A 265 0.11 7.66 15.81
N ASP A 266 -0.92 8.48 15.62
CA ASP A 266 -2.02 8.24 14.68
C ASP A 266 -1.53 8.12 13.23
N ALA A 267 -0.52 8.89 12.86
CA ALA A 267 0.15 8.79 11.58
C ALA A 267 0.79 7.41 11.41
N LEU A 268 1.36 6.81 12.46
CA LEU A 268 1.95 5.47 12.40
C LEU A 268 0.93 4.32 12.53
N ARG A 269 -0.31 4.57 12.97
CA ARG A 269 -1.31 3.48 13.10
C ARG A 269 -1.79 2.95 11.75
N LEU A 270 -1.72 1.64 11.57
CA LEU A 270 -2.26 0.94 10.39
C LEU A 270 -3.68 0.43 10.61
N GLN A 271 -4.12 0.28 11.87
CA GLN A 271 -5.42 -0.29 12.19
C GLN A 271 -6.61 0.33 11.44
N PRO A 272 -6.78 1.67 11.35
CA PRO A 272 -7.92 2.25 10.62
C PRO A 272 -7.93 1.83 9.14
N THR A 273 -6.75 1.79 8.52
CA THR A 273 -6.61 1.37 7.12
C THR A 273 -6.88 -0.12 6.94
N LEU A 274 -6.38 -0.98 7.83
CA LEU A 274 -6.66 -2.42 7.78
C LEU A 274 -8.14 -2.74 7.99
N LEU A 275 -8.82 -2.01 8.88
CA LEU A 275 -10.27 -2.14 9.04
C LEU A 275 -11.02 -1.74 7.76
N ASN A 276 -10.52 -0.79 6.99
CA ASN A 276 -11.10 -0.47 5.68
C ASN A 276 -10.80 -1.54 4.63
N GLU A 277 -9.58 -2.09 4.60
CA GLU A 277 -9.23 -3.22 3.73
C GLU A 277 -10.10 -4.45 4.03
N GLN A 278 -10.42 -4.70 5.31
CA GLN A 278 -11.39 -5.71 5.73
C GLN A 278 -12.79 -5.45 5.18
N ARG A 279 -13.26 -4.19 5.21
CA ARG A 279 -14.58 -3.84 4.62
C ARG A 279 -14.61 -4.12 3.12
N ILE A 280 -13.61 -3.65 2.38
CA ILE A 280 -13.53 -3.82 0.92
C ILE A 280 -13.47 -5.32 0.58
N SER A 281 -12.59 -6.06 1.24
CA SER A 281 -12.40 -7.49 0.97
C SER A 281 -13.60 -8.34 1.38
N ALA A 282 -14.22 -8.05 2.52
CA ALA A 282 -15.43 -8.74 2.94
C ALA A 282 -16.61 -8.44 1.99
N ARG A 283 -16.79 -7.20 1.54
CA ARG A 283 -17.81 -6.87 0.53
C ARG A 283 -17.56 -7.61 -0.77
N LEU A 284 -16.31 -7.68 -1.23
CA LEU A 284 -15.94 -8.47 -2.39
C LEU A 284 -16.36 -9.93 -2.21
N ILE A 285 -15.93 -10.57 -1.11
CA ILE A 285 -16.26 -11.98 -0.82
C ILE A 285 -17.78 -12.19 -0.75
N LEU A 286 -18.52 -11.30 -0.09
CA LEU A 286 -19.98 -11.40 0.04
C LEU A 286 -20.69 -11.21 -1.31
N SER A 287 -20.16 -10.36 -2.18
CA SER A 287 -20.71 -10.13 -3.53
C SER A 287 -20.56 -11.34 -4.45
N LEU A 288 -19.61 -12.25 -4.19
CA LEU A 288 -19.38 -13.46 -4.98
C LEU A 288 -20.61 -14.39 -5.06
N LYS A 289 -21.57 -14.27 -4.13
CA LYS A 289 -22.85 -15.00 -4.21
C LYS A 289 -23.69 -14.63 -5.44
N GLY A 290 -23.55 -13.41 -5.94
CA GLY A 290 -24.37 -12.85 -7.02
C GLY A 290 -23.71 -12.88 -8.40
N VAL A 291 -22.44 -13.28 -8.49
CA VAL A 291 -21.66 -13.21 -9.73
C VAL A 291 -21.98 -14.40 -10.65
N ASP A 292 -21.98 -14.18 -11.96
CA ASP A 292 -22.09 -15.24 -12.96
C ASP A 292 -20.89 -16.19 -12.93
N ASP A 293 -21.14 -17.48 -13.18
CA ASP A 293 -20.19 -18.59 -12.97
C ASP A 293 -18.88 -18.47 -13.79
N ALA A 294 -18.86 -17.62 -14.82
CA ALA A 294 -17.70 -17.39 -15.69
C ALA A 294 -16.54 -16.63 -15.02
N MET A 295 -16.77 -15.89 -13.93
CA MET A 295 -15.72 -15.07 -13.31
C MET A 295 -14.82 -15.86 -12.34
N PHE A 296 -15.40 -16.86 -11.67
CA PHE A 296 -14.79 -17.49 -10.50
C PHE A 296 -13.42 -18.16 -10.77
N PHE A 297 -13.17 -18.56 -12.01
CA PHE A 297 -11.94 -19.24 -12.45
C PHE A 297 -11.33 -18.63 -13.72
N GLY A 298 -11.67 -17.37 -14.00
CA GLY A 298 -11.18 -16.58 -15.13
C GLY A 298 -12.11 -16.61 -16.34
N SER A 299 -12.40 -15.42 -16.88
CA SER A 299 -12.92 -15.28 -18.23
C SER A 299 -11.88 -15.84 -19.19
N ALA A 300 -12.19 -16.96 -19.84
CA ALA A 300 -11.39 -17.56 -20.88
C ALA A 300 -11.40 -16.74 -22.18
N GLU A 301 -11.04 -15.46 -22.08
CA GLU A 301 -10.68 -14.62 -23.23
C GLU A 301 -9.21 -14.81 -23.64
N SER A 302 -8.44 -15.68 -22.95
CA SER A 302 -7.09 -16.03 -23.41
C SER A 302 -7.13 -17.09 -24.52
N ASP A 303 -6.91 -16.63 -25.75
CA ASP A 303 -6.36 -17.37 -26.88
C ASP A 303 -7.14 -18.55 -27.48
N GLY A 304 -8.48 -18.61 -27.31
CA GLY A 304 -9.32 -19.53 -28.09
C GLY A 304 -9.09 -21.02 -27.83
N LYS A 305 -8.48 -21.38 -26.70
CA LYS A 305 -8.31 -22.80 -26.29
C LYS A 305 -9.57 -23.30 -25.60
N SER A 306 -10.34 -24.12 -26.32
CA SER A 306 -11.59 -24.75 -25.87
C SER A 306 -11.50 -25.48 -24.52
N ASP A 307 -10.33 -26.01 -24.18
CA ASP A 307 -10.17 -26.88 -23.00
C ASP A 307 -10.13 -26.09 -21.69
N ALA A 308 -9.61 -24.86 -21.72
CA ALA A 308 -9.61 -23.96 -20.56
C ALA A 308 -11.01 -23.43 -20.26
N LEU A 309 -11.82 -23.22 -21.29
CA LEU A 309 -13.24 -22.84 -21.20
C LEU A 309 -14.05 -23.89 -20.45
N VAL A 310 -13.91 -25.17 -20.80
CA VAL A 310 -14.65 -26.27 -20.16
C VAL A 310 -14.23 -26.43 -18.70
N LEU A 311 -12.94 -26.29 -18.38
CA LEU A 311 -12.46 -26.38 -17.01
C LEU A 311 -12.94 -25.19 -16.16
N ALA A 312 -12.85 -23.96 -16.66
CA ALA A 312 -13.34 -22.77 -15.95
C ALA A 312 -14.85 -22.83 -15.73
N TRP A 313 -15.61 -23.26 -16.75
CA TRP A 313 -17.05 -23.51 -16.66
C TRP A 313 -17.36 -24.56 -15.60
N ALA A 314 -16.67 -25.71 -15.63
CA ALA A 314 -16.89 -26.79 -14.67
C ALA A 314 -16.53 -26.36 -13.25
N LEU A 315 -15.43 -25.63 -13.05
CA LEU A 315 -15.05 -25.11 -11.74
C LEU A 315 -16.05 -24.06 -11.22
N GLY A 316 -16.56 -23.19 -12.09
CA GLY A 316 -17.59 -22.20 -11.73
C GLY A 316 -18.88 -22.87 -11.28
N HIS A 317 -19.48 -23.69 -12.14
CA HIS A 317 -20.76 -24.34 -11.84
C HIS A 317 -20.68 -25.38 -10.72
N LEU A 318 -19.61 -26.19 -10.67
CA LEU A 318 -19.47 -27.22 -9.64
C LEU A 318 -18.94 -26.65 -8.32
N GLY A 319 -18.13 -25.59 -8.37
CA GLY A 319 -17.52 -24.97 -7.20
C GLY A 319 -18.46 -24.03 -6.45
N ARG A 320 -19.37 -23.32 -7.12
CA ARG A 320 -20.26 -22.34 -6.49
C ARG A 320 -21.09 -22.90 -5.31
N PRO A 321 -21.72 -24.09 -5.39
CA PRO A 321 -22.43 -24.67 -4.25
C PRO A 321 -21.52 -25.01 -3.06
N LEU A 322 -20.20 -25.03 -3.26
CA LEU A 322 -19.20 -25.31 -2.25
C LEU A 322 -18.58 -24.04 -1.66
N LEU A 323 -19.01 -22.85 -2.11
CA LEU A 323 -18.63 -21.56 -1.53
C LEU A 323 -19.65 -21.13 -0.47
N LEU A 324 -19.15 -20.91 0.74
CA LEU A 324 -19.88 -20.30 1.85
C LEU A 324 -19.33 -18.89 2.07
N ALA A 325 -19.94 -17.87 1.45
CA ALA A 325 -19.36 -16.53 1.43
C ALA A 325 -19.26 -15.88 2.81
N ASN A 326 -20.23 -16.12 3.71
CA ASN A 326 -20.14 -15.58 5.07
C ASN A 326 -19.02 -16.28 5.85
N ALA A 327 -18.94 -17.61 5.77
CA ALA A 327 -17.85 -18.36 6.39
C ALA A 327 -16.47 -17.90 5.87
N THR A 328 -16.36 -17.69 4.56
CA THR A 328 -15.14 -17.18 3.91
C THR A 328 -14.75 -15.79 4.43
N ALA A 329 -15.72 -14.87 4.53
CA ALA A 329 -15.49 -13.52 5.02
C ALA A 329 -15.11 -13.49 6.52
N ASN A 330 -15.76 -14.34 7.33
CA ASN A 330 -15.43 -14.50 8.75
C ASN A 330 -13.99 -15.00 8.94
N GLU A 331 -13.60 -16.01 8.15
CA GLU A 331 -12.25 -16.57 8.18
C GLU A 331 -11.21 -15.52 7.75
N TYR A 332 -11.48 -14.80 6.66
CA TYR A 332 -10.61 -13.72 6.17
C TYR A 332 -10.33 -12.64 7.23
N VAL A 333 -11.38 -12.18 7.92
CA VAL A 333 -11.24 -11.21 9.03
C VAL A 333 -10.49 -11.83 10.20
N GLY A 334 -10.73 -13.12 10.48
CA GLY A 334 -10.03 -13.89 11.50
C GLY A 334 -8.51 -13.81 11.36
N TYR A 335 -7.97 -14.00 10.15
CA TYR A 335 -6.52 -13.93 9.89
C TYR A 335 -5.91 -12.55 10.15
N GLN A 336 -6.71 -11.50 10.05
CA GLN A 336 -6.23 -10.13 10.26
C GLN A 336 -6.34 -9.64 11.70
N ARG A 337 -7.07 -10.35 12.58
CA ARG A 337 -7.26 -9.94 13.99
C ARG A 337 -5.92 -9.77 14.71
N ALA A 338 -4.99 -10.70 14.54
CA ALA A 338 -3.67 -10.63 15.16
C ALA A 338 -2.86 -9.44 14.65
N LEU A 339 -2.90 -9.13 13.35
CA LEU A 339 -2.23 -7.94 12.79
C LEU A 339 -2.81 -6.65 13.37
N ILE A 340 -4.14 -6.52 13.38
CA ILE A 340 -4.82 -5.35 13.94
C ILE A 340 -4.47 -5.18 15.43
N ALA A 341 -4.46 -6.27 16.19
CA ALA A 341 -4.05 -6.24 17.59
C ALA A 341 -2.58 -5.82 17.77
N ALA A 342 -1.69 -6.25 16.87
CA ALA A 342 -0.27 -5.87 16.91
C ALA A 342 -0.08 -4.34 16.79
N ASP A 343 -0.95 -3.63 16.07
CA ASP A 343 -0.85 -2.18 15.89
C ASP A 343 -1.00 -1.37 17.20
N ALA A 344 -1.59 -1.97 18.24
CA ALA A 344 -1.73 -1.35 19.56
C ALA A 344 -0.58 -1.70 20.51
N LEU A 345 0.34 -2.59 20.11
CA LEU A 345 1.43 -3.09 20.93
C LEU A 345 2.76 -2.41 20.57
N THR A 346 3.75 -2.56 21.45
CA THR A 346 5.13 -2.13 21.21
C THR A 346 6.13 -3.19 21.69
N GLY A 347 7.41 -3.02 21.35
CA GLY A 347 8.48 -3.87 21.86
C GLY A 347 8.34 -5.34 21.49
N ALA A 348 8.60 -6.24 22.45
CA ALA A 348 8.53 -7.69 22.23
C ALA A 348 7.11 -8.17 21.93
N ALA A 349 6.11 -7.69 22.67
CA ALA A 349 4.71 -8.08 22.47
C ALA A 349 4.20 -7.77 21.05
N TYR A 350 4.60 -6.63 20.48
CA TYR A 350 4.32 -6.30 19.08
C TYR A 350 4.90 -7.33 18.10
N ARG A 351 6.17 -7.69 18.28
CA ARG A 351 6.86 -8.65 17.40
C ARG A 351 6.30 -10.04 17.53
N ASP A 352 5.98 -10.48 18.75
CA ASP A 352 5.37 -11.78 19.00
C ASP A 352 4.00 -11.88 18.33
N MET A 353 3.19 -10.81 18.40
CA MET A 353 1.90 -10.76 17.74
C MET A 353 2.03 -10.76 16.21
N LEU A 354 2.99 -10.03 15.64
CA LEU A 354 3.27 -10.09 14.19
C LEU A 354 3.75 -11.48 13.75
N ALA A 355 4.64 -12.11 14.52
CA ALA A 355 5.12 -13.46 14.22
C ALA A 355 3.98 -14.48 14.25
N LYS A 356 3.09 -14.38 15.25
CA LYS A 356 1.86 -15.17 15.33
C LYS A 356 0.98 -14.96 14.09
N ALA A 357 0.71 -13.71 13.72
CA ALA A 357 -0.13 -13.41 12.57
C ALA A 357 0.44 -13.96 11.24
N LYS A 358 1.77 -13.89 11.07
CA LYS A 358 2.45 -14.50 9.92
C LYS A 358 2.29 -16.01 9.90
N ALA A 359 2.48 -16.66 11.05
CA ALA A 359 2.33 -18.11 11.17
C ALA A 359 0.89 -18.55 10.86
N GLU A 360 -0.11 -17.82 11.36
CA GLU A 360 -1.53 -18.08 11.07
C GLU A 360 -1.85 -17.91 9.57
N THR A 361 -1.34 -16.85 8.94
CA THR A 361 -1.54 -16.61 7.49
C THR A 361 -0.83 -17.66 6.64
N ALA A 362 0.38 -18.09 7.03
CA ALA A 362 1.10 -19.15 6.33
C ALA A 362 0.38 -20.50 6.45
N ALA A 363 -0.09 -20.85 7.65
CA ALA A 363 -0.86 -22.08 7.89
C ALA A 363 -2.20 -22.08 7.13
N ALA A 364 -2.83 -20.92 6.95
CA ALA A 364 -4.02 -20.76 6.12
C ALA A 364 -3.76 -21.17 4.65
N GLY A 365 -2.60 -20.80 4.11
CA GLY A 365 -2.19 -21.21 2.75
C GLY A 365 -1.91 -22.71 2.60
N GLU A 366 -1.52 -23.39 3.68
CA GLU A 366 -1.22 -24.84 3.68
C GLU A 366 -2.47 -25.71 3.88
N THR A 367 -3.52 -25.16 4.51
CA THR A 367 -4.76 -25.87 4.86
C THR A 367 -5.81 -25.84 3.74
N THR A 368 -5.39 -26.02 2.48
CA THR A 368 -6.26 -26.02 1.29
C THR A 368 -7.31 -27.14 1.26
N TYR A 369 -7.27 -28.11 2.17
CA TYR A 369 -8.15 -29.28 2.16
C TYR A 369 -9.16 -29.24 3.30
N SER A 370 -10.27 -28.51 3.10
CA SER A 370 -11.41 -28.53 4.01
C SER A 370 -12.64 -29.11 3.29
N LEU A 371 -13.39 -29.98 3.97
CA LEU A 371 -14.67 -30.51 3.44
C LEU A 371 -15.78 -29.45 3.47
N ARG A 372 -15.67 -28.47 4.39
CA ARG A 372 -16.57 -27.33 4.50
C ARG A 372 -15.94 -26.14 3.77
N ASN A 373 -16.71 -25.42 2.98
CA ASN A 373 -16.26 -24.22 2.27
C ASN A 373 -14.93 -24.39 1.49
N PRO A 374 -14.68 -25.51 0.77
CA PRO A 374 -13.38 -25.75 0.13
C PRO A 374 -12.97 -24.61 -0.82
N ILE A 375 -13.93 -24.01 -1.53
CA ILE A 375 -13.67 -22.89 -2.42
C ILE A 375 -13.29 -21.64 -1.62
N GLY A 376 -13.99 -21.34 -0.52
CA GLY A 376 -13.65 -20.20 0.32
C GLY A 376 -12.27 -20.31 0.96
N HIS A 377 -11.89 -21.49 1.46
CA HIS A 377 -10.53 -21.73 1.97
C HIS A 377 -9.47 -21.55 0.88
N LEU A 378 -9.74 -22.05 -0.35
CA LEU A 378 -8.85 -21.83 -1.48
C LEU A 378 -8.70 -20.34 -1.80
N LEU A 379 -9.82 -19.60 -1.87
CA LEU A 379 -9.82 -18.16 -2.11
C LEU A 379 -8.99 -17.42 -1.05
N ASN A 380 -9.18 -17.72 0.23
CA ASN A 380 -8.39 -17.13 1.29
C ASN A 380 -6.90 -17.49 1.14
N GLY A 381 -6.57 -18.75 0.84
CA GLY A 381 -5.19 -19.19 0.63
C GLY A 381 -4.46 -18.48 -0.51
N VAL A 382 -5.16 -18.10 -1.58
CA VAL A 382 -4.54 -17.41 -2.75
C VAL A 382 -4.64 -15.88 -2.70
N ALA A 383 -5.65 -15.34 -2.01
CA ALA A 383 -5.97 -13.91 -2.05
C ALA A 383 -5.52 -13.13 -0.80
N LEU A 384 -5.01 -13.78 0.25
CA LEU A 384 -4.53 -13.08 1.45
C LEU A 384 -3.25 -12.29 1.14
N PRO A 385 -3.28 -10.95 1.15
CA PRO A 385 -2.07 -10.19 0.94
C PRO A 385 -1.19 -10.26 2.20
N ASN A 386 0.13 -10.25 2.01
CA ASN A 386 1.06 -10.20 3.13
C ASN A 386 1.07 -8.80 3.76
N TYR A 387 0.14 -8.56 4.68
CA TYR A 387 0.03 -7.27 5.35
C TYR A 387 1.22 -6.94 6.26
N SER A 388 1.98 -7.95 6.71
CA SER A 388 3.14 -7.75 7.60
C SER A 388 4.26 -6.94 6.94
N ALA A 389 4.33 -6.93 5.61
CA ALA A 389 5.28 -6.11 4.86
C ALA A 389 4.97 -4.61 4.99
N TYR A 390 3.71 -4.22 5.21
CA TYR A 390 3.34 -2.82 5.41
C TYR A 390 3.70 -2.32 6.81
N TYR A 391 3.64 -3.18 7.82
CA TYR A 391 4.20 -2.89 9.16
C TYR A 391 5.71 -2.66 9.08
N LEU A 392 6.44 -3.49 8.32
CA LEU A 392 7.86 -3.27 8.10
C LEU A 392 8.12 -1.92 7.42
N LYS A 393 7.37 -1.55 6.37
CA LYS A 393 7.54 -0.26 5.68
C LYS A 393 7.32 0.94 6.61
N ARG A 394 6.32 0.86 7.49
CA ARG A 394 6.08 1.87 8.54
C ARG A 394 7.25 1.95 9.52
N ASP A 395 7.70 0.79 10.02
CA ASP A 395 8.77 0.75 11.01
C ASP A 395 10.12 1.19 10.42
N ASP A 396 10.39 0.84 9.16
CA ASP A 396 11.53 1.34 8.36
C ASP A 396 11.51 2.88 8.30
N LEU A 397 10.33 3.49 8.10
CA LEU A 397 10.17 4.95 8.05
C LEU A 397 10.46 5.59 9.42
N ALA A 398 9.88 5.06 10.50
CA ALA A 398 10.14 5.54 11.85
C ALA A 398 11.63 5.40 12.20
N MET A 399 12.26 4.31 11.77
CA MET A 399 13.68 4.08 12.01
C MET A 399 14.56 5.05 11.23
N LEU A 400 14.24 5.32 9.97
CA LEU A 400 14.92 6.32 9.15
C LEU A 400 14.84 7.71 9.80
N GLN A 401 13.65 8.12 10.28
CA GLN A 401 13.48 9.39 10.98
C GLN A 401 14.36 9.47 12.25
N ALA A 402 14.33 8.44 13.10
CA ALA A 402 15.12 8.41 14.33
C ALA A 402 16.63 8.40 14.06
N ALA A 403 17.07 7.69 13.02
CA ALA A 403 18.46 7.68 12.60
C ALA A 403 18.96 9.06 12.14
N LEU A 404 18.15 9.82 11.39
CA LEU A 404 18.50 11.17 10.96
C LEU A 404 18.49 12.19 12.10
N ALA A 405 17.56 12.05 13.04
CA ALA A 405 17.57 12.84 14.27
C ALA A 405 18.88 12.62 15.05
N LEU A 406 19.30 11.36 15.18
CA LEU A 406 20.58 11.00 15.81
C LEU A 406 21.77 11.52 15.00
N GLN A 407 21.77 11.40 13.68
CA GLN A 407 22.84 11.91 12.81
C GLN A 407 23.02 13.42 12.98
N LEU A 408 21.92 14.19 13.03
CA LEU A 408 21.97 15.63 13.28
C LEU A 408 22.53 15.95 14.68
N ASP A 409 22.10 15.22 15.70
CA ASP A 409 22.60 15.41 17.07
C ASP A 409 24.10 15.13 17.19
N LEU A 410 24.58 14.04 16.58
CA LEU A 410 26.01 13.70 16.51
C LEU A 410 26.80 14.75 15.72
N LEU A 411 26.24 15.24 14.61
CA LEU A 411 26.84 16.32 13.83
C LEU A 411 27.00 17.60 14.67
N ARG A 412 25.98 17.99 15.46
CA ARG A 412 26.05 19.18 16.33
C ARG A 412 27.13 19.08 17.40
N ARG A 413 27.46 17.87 17.84
CA ARG A 413 28.44 17.61 18.90
C ARG A 413 29.85 17.33 18.37
N ASP A 414 30.04 17.32 17.06
CA ASP A 414 31.30 16.92 16.43
C ASP A 414 31.78 15.54 16.93
N ALA A 415 30.83 14.60 17.03
CA ALA A 415 31.09 13.26 17.55
C ALA A 415 32.09 12.49 16.68
N ASP A 416 33.01 11.77 17.34
CA ASP A 416 33.96 10.87 16.67
C ASP A 416 33.32 9.52 16.33
N ASP A 417 33.97 8.75 15.44
CA ASP A 417 33.45 7.46 14.97
C ASP A 417 33.15 6.45 16.10
N PRO A 418 33.96 6.33 17.17
CA PRO A 418 33.62 5.52 18.33
C PRO A 418 32.32 5.96 19.02
N SER A 419 32.11 7.27 19.23
CA SER A 419 30.90 7.79 19.84
C SER A 419 29.67 7.57 18.95
N ILE A 420 29.83 7.72 17.63
CA ILE A 420 28.78 7.38 16.66
C ILE A 420 28.42 5.89 16.79
N GLY A 421 29.43 5.01 16.73
CA GLY A 421 29.26 3.56 16.85
C GLY A 421 28.52 3.14 18.12
N GLN A 422 28.83 3.78 19.25
CA GLN A 422 28.11 3.55 20.51
C GLN A 422 26.67 4.05 20.45
N ALA A 423 26.43 5.28 19.97
CA ALA A 423 25.11 5.89 19.97
C ALA A 423 24.11 5.13 19.08
N VAL A 424 24.56 4.60 17.95
CA VAL A 424 23.68 3.90 17.00
C VAL A 424 23.20 2.55 17.52
N THR A 425 23.83 1.97 18.54
CA THR A 425 23.36 0.73 19.18
C THR A 425 22.01 0.89 19.87
N ALA A 426 21.62 2.13 20.20
CA ALA A 426 20.33 2.45 20.77
C ALA A 426 19.18 2.46 19.72
N LEU A 427 19.50 2.43 18.42
CA LEU A 427 18.51 2.41 17.33
C LEU A 427 17.94 1.00 17.14
N ILE A 428 17.12 0.54 18.07
CA ILE A 428 16.47 -0.76 17.96
C ILE A 428 15.32 -0.69 16.95
N HIS A 429 15.42 -1.47 15.87
CA HIS A 429 14.37 -1.51 14.85
C HIS A 429 13.06 -2.08 15.43
N PRO A 430 11.92 -1.38 15.36
CA PRO A 430 10.68 -1.81 16.02
C PRO A 430 10.21 -3.21 15.58
N TYR A 431 10.26 -3.46 14.25
CA TYR A 431 9.86 -4.71 13.62
C TYR A 431 10.71 -5.93 14.00
N THR A 432 12.04 -5.79 14.06
CA THR A 432 12.95 -6.92 14.26
C THR A 432 13.46 -7.03 15.71
N GLY A 433 13.47 -5.93 16.45
CA GLY A 433 14.10 -5.86 17.77
C GLY A 433 15.62 -5.89 17.73
N VAL A 434 16.23 -5.70 16.55
CA VAL A 434 17.68 -5.80 16.33
C VAL A 434 18.27 -4.41 16.12
N ALA A 435 19.43 -4.16 16.73
CA ALA A 435 20.23 -2.96 16.51
C ALA A 435 20.94 -3.01 15.13
N PRO A 436 21.24 -1.87 14.49
CA PRO A 436 21.99 -1.86 13.24
C PRO A 436 23.45 -2.25 13.48
N ALA A 437 24.08 -2.80 12.43
CA ALA A 437 25.52 -2.90 12.36
C ALA A 437 26.11 -1.56 11.87
N TRP A 438 27.11 -1.04 12.59
CA TRP A 438 27.88 0.14 12.20
C TRP A 438 29.13 -0.27 11.40
N ASP A 439 29.28 0.30 10.20
CA ASP A 439 30.51 0.24 9.42
C ASP A 439 31.14 1.64 9.41
N GLY A 440 32.14 1.85 10.27
CA GLY A 440 32.83 3.14 10.38
C GLY A 440 33.63 3.53 9.14
N ALA A 441 34.11 2.56 8.35
CA ALA A 441 34.87 2.84 7.14
C ALA A 441 33.96 3.39 6.02
N LYS A 442 32.73 2.88 5.92
CA LYS A 442 31.74 3.37 4.95
C LYS A 442 30.81 4.43 5.51
N ARG A 443 30.85 4.65 6.83
CA ARG A 443 29.90 5.44 7.60
C ARG A 443 28.46 5.03 7.30
N THR A 444 28.17 3.74 7.45
CA THR A 444 26.83 3.20 7.17
C THR A 444 26.27 2.42 8.34
N LEU A 445 24.95 2.57 8.56
CA LEU A 445 24.16 1.68 9.39
C LEU A 445 23.42 0.67 8.54
N THR A 446 23.53 -0.61 8.90
CA THR A 446 22.87 -1.70 8.17
C THR A 446 21.99 -2.51 9.11
N PHE A 447 20.70 -2.58 8.80
CA PHE A 447 19.78 -3.53 9.41
C PHE A 447 19.73 -4.83 8.58
N PRO A 448 19.49 -5.98 9.23
CA PRO A 448 19.43 -7.27 8.54
C PRO A 448 18.49 -7.30 7.33
N ALA A 449 18.83 -8.16 6.38
CA ALA A 449 17.95 -8.52 5.28
C ALA A 449 16.73 -9.29 5.80
N LEU A 450 15.56 -9.02 5.21
CA LEU A 450 14.29 -9.64 5.59
C LEU A 450 13.54 -10.09 4.34
N PRO A 451 12.77 -11.19 4.39
CA PRO A 451 11.90 -11.62 3.29
C PRO A 451 10.93 -10.51 2.84
N GLU A 452 10.37 -9.74 3.77
CA GLU A 452 9.45 -8.63 3.49
C GLU A 452 10.13 -7.46 2.79
N ARG A 453 11.47 -7.40 2.83
CA ARG A 453 12.31 -6.47 2.05
C ARG A 453 12.96 -7.17 0.84
N GLN A 454 12.40 -8.28 0.36
CA GLN A 454 12.94 -9.07 -0.76
C GLN A 454 14.40 -9.50 -0.52
N ASN A 455 14.73 -9.86 0.73
CA ASN A 455 16.07 -10.21 1.18
C ASN A 455 17.12 -9.10 0.98
N LYS A 456 16.69 -7.83 0.93
CA LYS A 456 17.60 -6.68 0.91
C LYS A 456 17.79 -6.12 2.34
N PRO A 457 19.00 -5.68 2.70
CA PRO A 457 19.20 -4.93 3.93
C PRO A 457 18.61 -3.51 3.83
N LEU A 458 18.40 -2.86 4.96
CA LEU A 458 18.17 -1.41 5.02
C LEU A 458 19.49 -0.76 5.40
N THR A 459 20.02 0.05 4.49
CA THR A 459 21.29 0.76 4.68
C THR A 459 21.03 2.25 4.75
N LEU A 460 21.57 2.91 5.78
CA LEU A 460 21.51 4.35 6.01
C LEU A 460 22.94 4.90 6.03
N HIS A 461 23.15 6.08 5.45
CA HIS A 461 24.46 6.73 5.39
C HIS A 461 24.57 7.83 6.46
N PHE A 462 25.70 7.91 7.15
CA PHE A 462 25.93 8.71 8.38
C PHE A 462 27.06 9.72 8.29
#